data_AF-A0A4Q6E5X0-F1
#
_entry.id   AF-A0A4Q6E5X0-F1
#
_cell.length_a   1.000
_cell.length_b   1.000
_cell.length_c   1.000
_cell.angle_alpha   90.00
_cell.angle_beta   90.00
_cell.angle_gamma   90.00
#
_symmetry.space_group_name_H-M   'P 1'
#
loop_
_entity.id
_entity.type
_entity.pdbx_description
1 polymer ?
#
loop_
_entity_poly.entity_id
_entity_poly.type
_entity_poly.pdbx_seq_one_letter_code
_entity_poly.pdbx_strand_id
1 'polypeptide(L)'
;MKKALIAIGLLFTLFNLETAAQNMRALNNMLNRQHINGQMDINRRMLNNRDPIYNTNTQYFVVMNDMSVIEVKSRILTDEVTHKKYLLYINKKLSKSDPNREQKIYPEQTIKIACVDLKDTYRTNRGKFLDGMPNDSCWLFKVISGTINGYSYYCDRDDIFPPSLVAIQKFDDKVVPLTTAALTDITGEDAELQKKIIKGLFPDAIKLYNKKNPLKEKASQ
;
A
#
# COMPACT_ATOMS: atom_id res chain seq x y z
N MET A 1 -4.75 71.20 -5.16
CA MET A 1 -5.70 70.13 -4.78
C MET A 1 -5.55 68.86 -5.64
N LYS A 2 -4.35 68.27 -5.74
CA LYS A 2 -4.13 67.01 -6.50
C LYS A 2 -3.37 65.93 -5.70
N LYS A 3 -2.91 66.23 -4.48
CA LYS A 3 -2.14 65.30 -3.63
C LYS A 3 -2.99 64.53 -2.61
N ALA A 4 -4.25 64.91 -2.41
CA ALA A 4 -5.14 64.28 -1.42
C ALA A 4 -5.92 63.06 -1.97
N LEU A 5 -5.92 62.83 -3.28
CA LEU A 5 -6.70 61.75 -3.92
C LEU A 5 -5.95 60.42 -4.08
N ILE A 6 -4.63 60.39 -3.87
CA ILE A 6 -3.80 59.19 -4.05
C ILE A 6 -3.75 58.32 -2.77
N ALA A 7 -3.96 58.92 -1.59
CA ALA A 7 -3.87 58.22 -0.31
C ALA A 7 -5.07 57.31 0.00
N ILE A 8 -6.24 57.55 -0.60
CA ILE A 8 -7.47 56.79 -0.32
C ILE A 8 -7.52 55.48 -1.12
N GLY A 9 -6.86 55.42 -2.29
CA GLY A 9 -6.83 54.20 -3.12
C GLY A 9 -5.97 53.05 -2.55
N LEU A 10 -4.97 53.37 -1.72
CA LEU A 10 -4.06 52.38 -1.11
C LEU A 10 -4.61 51.74 0.18
N LEU A 11 -5.62 52.33 0.83
CA LEU A 11 -6.27 51.72 1.99
C LEU A 11 -7.34 50.69 1.61
N PHE A 12 -7.90 50.76 0.40
CA PHE A 12 -8.95 49.82 -0.07
C PHE A 12 -8.40 48.49 -0.61
N THR A 13 -7.11 48.40 -0.92
CA THR A 13 -6.48 47.15 -1.38
C THR A 13 -6.05 46.22 -0.24
N LEU A 14 -5.85 46.75 0.98
CA LEU A 14 -5.44 45.94 2.13
C LEU A 14 -6.63 45.24 2.85
N PHE A 15 -7.85 45.78 2.76
CA PHE A 15 -9.04 45.14 3.35
C PHE A 15 -9.63 43.99 2.52
N ASN A 16 -9.24 43.83 1.26
CA ASN A 16 -9.73 42.73 0.40
C ASN A 16 -8.85 41.46 0.44
N LEU A 17 -7.65 41.53 1.02
CA LEU A 17 -6.74 40.38 1.13
C LEU A 17 -7.02 39.50 2.36
N GLU A 18 -7.57 40.07 3.44
CA GLU A 18 -7.87 39.32 4.67
C GLU A 18 -9.12 38.44 4.55
N THR A 19 -10.13 38.87 3.78
CA THR A 19 -11.36 38.09 3.55
C THR A 19 -11.13 36.86 2.67
N ALA A 20 -10.20 36.93 1.72
CA ALA A 20 -9.80 35.77 0.90
C ALA A 20 -9.07 34.69 1.72
N ALA A 21 -8.23 35.08 2.69
CA ALA A 21 -7.48 34.15 3.53
C ALA A 21 -8.37 33.43 4.58
N GLN A 22 -9.36 34.13 5.14
CA GLN A 22 -10.34 33.53 6.06
C GLN A 22 -11.26 32.52 5.35
N ASN A 23 -11.71 32.84 4.13
CA ASN A 23 -12.53 31.94 3.31
C ASN A 23 -11.77 30.70 2.86
N MET A 24 -10.47 30.81 2.55
CA MET A 24 -9.62 29.66 2.21
C MET A 24 -9.39 28.72 3.39
N ARG A 25 -9.27 29.23 4.63
CA ARG A 25 -9.17 28.38 5.84
C ARG A 25 -10.46 27.63 6.14
N ALA A 26 -11.61 28.29 5.98
CA ALA A 26 -12.91 27.65 6.14
C ALA A 26 -13.15 26.55 5.06
N LEU A 27 -12.76 26.83 3.81
CA LEU A 27 -12.82 25.86 2.70
C LEU A 27 -11.90 24.66 2.96
N ASN A 28 -10.66 24.89 3.43
CA ASN A 28 -9.72 23.80 3.75
C ASN A 28 -10.23 22.93 4.91
N ASN A 29 -10.82 23.55 5.93
CA ASN A 29 -11.42 22.82 7.05
C ASN A 29 -12.67 22.02 6.62
N MET A 30 -13.46 22.55 5.68
CA MET A 30 -14.63 21.86 5.14
C MET A 30 -14.23 20.68 4.23
N LEU A 31 -13.23 20.86 3.37
CA LEU A 31 -12.68 19.81 2.51
C LEU A 31 -12.01 18.71 3.34
N ASN A 32 -11.26 19.05 4.39
CA ASN A 32 -10.71 18.06 5.33
C ASN A 32 -11.82 17.31 6.08
N ARG A 33 -12.90 17.99 6.49
CA ARG A 33 -14.05 17.33 7.13
C ARG A 33 -14.82 16.42 6.17
N GLN A 34 -14.97 16.80 4.90
CA GLN A 34 -15.58 15.95 3.88
C GLN A 34 -14.70 14.74 3.54
N HIS A 35 -13.38 14.90 3.51
CA HIS A 35 -12.44 13.80 3.31
C HIS A 35 -12.50 12.79 4.47
N ILE A 36 -12.49 13.28 5.72
CA ILE A 36 -12.58 12.44 6.93
C ILE A 36 -13.94 11.73 7.01
N ASN A 37 -15.05 12.43 6.74
CA ASN A 37 -16.39 11.84 6.77
C ASN A 37 -16.60 10.84 5.62
N GLY A 38 -16.04 11.09 4.43
CA GLY A 38 -16.05 10.14 3.32
C GLY A 38 -15.24 8.87 3.60
N GLN A 39 -14.09 9.00 4.27
CA GLN A 39 -13.29 7.85 4.71
C GLN A 39 -14.01 6.99 5.75
N MET A 40 -14.71 7.63 6.69
CA MET A 40 -15.50 6.91 7.69
C MET A 40 -16.70 6.18 7.07
N ASP A 41 -17.36 6.75 6.07
CA ASP A 41 -18.53 6.13 5.42
C ASP A 41 -18.12 4.95 4.51
N ILE A 42 -16.92 5.00 3.90
CA ILE A 42 -16.30 3.84 3.21
C ILE A 42 -15.98 2.72 4.20
N ASN A 43 -15.41 3.04 5.36
CA ASN A 43 -15.18 2.05 6.43
C ASN A 43 -16.48 1.47 6.98
N ARG A 44 -17.55 2.27 7.06
CA ARG A 44 -18.86 1.82 7.56
C ARG A 44 -19.61 0.94 6.56
N ARG A 45 -19.51 1.21 5.26
CA ARG A 45 -20.09 0.36 4.21
C ARG A 45 -19.37 -0.98 4.07
N MET A 46 -18.09 -1.06 4.45
CA MET A 46 -17.32 -2.31 4.51
C MET A 46 -17.75 -3.25 5.65
N LEU A 47 -18.42 -2.74 6.68
CA LEU A 47 -18.80 -3.51 7.88
C LEU A 47 -20.13 -4.25 7.76
N ASN A 48 -20.96 -3.95 6.76
CA ASN A 48 -22.38 -4.33 6.79
C ASN A 48 -22.79 -5.53 5.92
N ASN A 49 -21.88 -6.28 5.27
CA ASN A 49 -22.40 -7.40 4.44
C ASN A 49 -21.55 -8.64 4.14
N ARG A 50 -20.42 -8.91 4.80
CA ARG A 50 -19.73 -10.21 4.64
C ARG A 50 -19.01 -10.58 5.92
N ASP A 51 -19.09 -11.86 6.28
CA ASP A 51 -18.32 -12.50 7.34
C ASP A 51 -16.87 -11.96 7.29
N PRO A 52 -16.44 -11.10 8.23
CA PRO A 52 -15.26 -10.23 8.08
C PRO A 52 -13.96 -11.02 7.91
N ILE A 53 -14.02 -12.31 8.25
CA ILE A 53 -12.96 -13.29 8.18
C ILE A 53 -12.72 -13.76 6.73
N TYR A 54 -13.77 -13.99 5.95
CA TYR A 54 -13.67 -14.63 4.63
C TYR A 54 -13.34 -13.62 3.52
N ASN A 55 -12.23 -13.85 2.82
CA ASN A 55 -11.89 -13.12 1.61
C ASN A 55 -12.43 -13.87 0.39
N THR A 56 -13.45 -13.31 -0.28
CA THR A 56 -14.00 -13.93 -1.50
C THR A 56 -13.12 -13.73 -2.72
N ASN A 57 -12.12 -12.84 -2.65
CA ASN A 57 -11.40 -12.36 -3.83
C ASN A 57 -9.91 -12.68 -3.80
N THR A 58 -9.35 -13.05 -2.64
CA THR A 58 -7.92 -13.36 -2.52
C THR A 58 -7.73 -14.69 -1.83
N GLN A 59 -6.79 -15.47 -2.34
CA GLN A 59 -6.33 -16.72 -1.76
C GLN A 59 -4.84 -16.62 -1.50
N TYR A 60 -4.40 -17.14 -0.36
CA TYR A 60 -3.00 -17.16 0.05
C TYR A 60 -2.48 -18.60 0.04
N PHE A 61 -1.26 -18.77 -0.43
CA PHE A 61 -0.49 -20.01 -0.36
C PHE A 61 0.72 -19.73 0.53
N VAL A 62 0.71 -20.32 1.72
CA VAL A 62 1.73 -20.07 2.73
C VAL A 62 2.65 -21.28 2.80
N VAL A 63 3.95 -21.05 2.69
CA VAL A 63 4.95 -22.09 2.97
C VAL A 63 5.43 -21.91 4.40
N MET A 64 5.15 -22.89 5.23
CA MET A 64 5.49 -22.90 6.65
C MET A 64 6.97 -23.28 6.86
N ASN A 65 7.50 -23.04 8.06
CA ASN A 65 8.89 -23.38 8.42
C ASN A 65 9.19 -24.90 8.33
N ASP A 66 8.17 -25.75 8.44
CA ASP A 66 8.28 -27.20 8.25
C ASP A 66 8.16 -27.62 6.76
N MET A 67 8.20 -26.66 5.83
CA MET A 67 8.05 -26.83 4.39
C MET A 67 6.64 -27.24 3.93
N SER A 68 5.67 -27.38 4.84
CA SER A 68 4.28 -27.61 4.45
C SER A 68 3.68 -26.40 3.74
N VAL A 69 2.75 -26.66 2.82
CA VAL A 69 2.03 -25.60 2.08
C VAL A 69 0.59 -25.56 2.55
N ILE A 70 0.17 -24.41 3.07
CA ILE A 70 -1.19 -24.18 3.56
C ILE A 70 -1.91 -23.19 2.64
N GLU A 71 -3.08 -23.60 2.17
CA GLU A 71 -4.01 -22.74 1.45
C GLU A 71 -4.94 -22.01 2.43
N VAL A 72 -4.96 -20.67 2.37
CA VAL A 72 -5.78 -19.84 3.25
C VAL A 72 -6.65 -18.87 2.46
N LYS A 73 -7.95 -18.80 2.80
CA LYS A 73 -8.94 -17.91 2.16
C LYS A 73 -9.40 -16.77 3.08
N SER A 74 -8.73 -16.56 4.21
CA SER A 74 -9.05 -15.45 5.10
C SER A 74 -8.53 -14.13 4.54
N ARG A 75 -9.00 -13.02 5.09
CA ARG A 75 -8.26 -11.74 5.02
C ARG A 75 -7.01 -11.82 5.91
N ILE A 76 -6.08 -10.90 5.71
CA ILE A 76 -5.03 -10.63 6.70
C ILE A 76 -5.69 -9.86 7.84
N LEU A 77 -5.68 -10.46 9.03
CA LEU A 77 -6.27 -9.93 10.25
C LEU A 77 -5.19 -9.32 11.14
N THR A 78 -5.61 -8.57 12.16
CA THR A 78 -4.70 -7.98 13.16
C THR A 78 -5.04 -8.54 14.52
N ASP A 79 -4.04 -9.05 15.22
CA ASP A 79 -4.19 -9.46 16.61
C ASP A 79 -4.21 -8.21 17.49
N GLU A 80 -5.28 -8.01 18.26
CA GLU A 80 -5.49 -6.77 19.02
C GLU A 80 -4.49 -6.60 20.18
N VAL A 81 -3.91 -7.70 20.67
CA VAL A 81 -2.99 -7.70 21.81
C VAL A 81 -1.56 -7.50 21.34
N THR A 82 -1.14 -8.25 20.34
CA THR A 82 0.25 -8.23 19.85
C THR A 82 0.48 -7.25 18.70
N HIS A 83 -0.60 -6.71 18.12
CA HIS A 83 -0.60 -5.89 16.91
C HIS A 83 0.03 -6.56 15.67
N LYS A 84 0.35 -7.86 15.76
CA LYS A 84 0.86 -8.66 14.64
C LYS A 84 -0.26 -9.00 13.66
N LYS A 85 0.09 -9.06 12.38
CA LYS A 85 -0.83 -9.56 11.37
C LYS A 85 -0.85 -11.08 11.37
N TYR A 86 -2.00 -11.66 11.08
CA TYR A 86 -2.16 -13.11 10.98
C TYR A 86 -3.15 -13.49 9.88
N LEU A 87 -3.03 -14.73 9.42
CA LEU A 87 -3.99 -15.40 8.56
C LEU A 87 -4.79 -16.41 9.40
N LEU A 88 -6.10 -16.50 9.18
CA LEU A 88 -6.93 -17.48 9.85
C LEU A 88 -7.10 -18.71 8.95
N TYR A 89 -6.42 -19.80 9.32
CA TYR A 89 -6.62 -21.10 8.71
C TYR A 89 -7.77 -21.84 9.39
N ILE A 90 -8.66 -22.42 8.57
CA ILE A 90 -9.81 -23.18 9.05
C ILE A 90 -9.67 -24.62 8.55
N ASN A 91 -9.33 -25.54 9.45
CA ASN A 91 -9.22 -26.95 9.16
C ASN A 91 -10.61 -27.59 9.05
N LYS A 92 -11.12 -27.70 7.82
CA LYS A 92 -12.44 -28.27 7.53
C LYS A 92 -12.59 -29.76 7.84
N LYS A 93 -11.49 -30.46 8.15
CA LYS A 93 -11.52 -31.87 8.59
C LYS A 93 -11.98 -32.01 10.04
N LEU A 94 -11.86 -30.95 10.84
CA LEU A 94 -12.28 -30.92 12.24
C LEU A 94 -13.72 -30.41 12.36
N SER A 95 -14.42 -30.87 13.40
CA SER A 95 -15.80 -30.46 13.68
C SER A 95 -15.84 -28.97 14.07
N LYS A 96 -17.00 -28.31 13.87
CA LYS A 96 -17.15 -26.87 14.19
C LYS A 96 -16.92 -26.55 15.67
N SER A 97 -17.07 -27.52 16.57
CA SER A 97 -16.86 -27.39 18.00
C SER A 97 -15.42 -27.70 18.43
N ASP A 98 -14.58 -28.20 17.53
CA ASP A 98 -13.19 -28.53 17.85
C ASP A 98 -12.39 -27.23 18.04
N PRO A 99 -11.73 -27.03 19.19
CA PRO A 99 -10.96 -25.80 19.45
C PRO A 99 -9.75 -25.65 18.51
N ASN A 100 -9.28 -26.73 17.87
CA ASN A 100 -8.16 -26.71 16.93
C ASN A 100 -8.60 -26.47 15.47
N ARG A 101 -9.90 -26.30 15.22
CA ARG A 101 -10.41 -26.03 13.88
C ARG A 101 -9.89 -24.72 13.31
N GLU A 102 -9.73 -23.71 14.16
CA GLU A 102 -9.29 -22.38 13.76
C GLU A 102 -7.88 -22.13 14.27
N GLN A 103 -6.97 -21.87 13.35
CA GLN A 103 -5.55 -21.69 13.63
C GLN A 103 -5.08 -20.36 13.07
N LYS A 104 -4.41 -19.56 13.91
CA LYS A 104 -3.74 -18.35 13.47
C LYS A 104 -2.36 -18.71 12.92
N ILE A 105 -2.08 -18.24 11.71
CA ILE A 105 -0.76 -18.32 11.08
C ILE A 105 -0.15 -16.92 11.14
N TYR A 106 1.03 -16.78 11.71
CA TYR A 106 1.77 -15.52 11.83
C TYR A 106 3.02 -15.52 10.93
N PRO A 107 3.55 -14.35 10.52
CA PRO A 107 4.70 -14.25 9.61
C PRO A 107 5.92 -15.05 10.04
N GLU A 108 6.27 -15.05 11.32
CA GLU A 108 7.44 -15.77 11.87
C GLU A 108 7.36 -17.30 11.73
N GLN A 109 6.17 -17.83 11.45
CA GLN A 109 5.94 -19.27 11.22
C GLN A 109 6.09 -19.67 9.76
N THR A 110 6.38 -18.69 8.88
CA THR A 110 6.35 -18.85 7.43
C THR A 110 7.71 -18.54 6.81
N ILE A 111 8.02 -19.23 5.73
CA ILE A 111 9.22 -18.98 4.90
C ILE A 111 8.87 -17.98 3.79
N LYS A 112 7.72 -18.19 3.14
CA LYS A 112 7.22 -17.34 2.07
C LYS A 112 5.69 -17.42 1.99
N ILE A 113 5.10 -16.43 1.36
CA ILE A 113 3.68 -16.40 1.06
C ILE A 113 3.51 -16.03 -0.41
N ALA A 114 2.53 -16.59 -1.08
CA ALA A 114 2.06 -16.09 -2.35
C ALA A 114 0.58 -15.76 -2.23
N CYS A 115 0.11 -14.78 -2.99
CA CYS A 115 -1.30 -14.48 -3.05
C CYS A 115 -1.79 -14.44 -4.49
N VAL A 116 -3.04 -14.85 -4.68
CA VAL A 116 -3.73 -14.89 -5.96
C VAL A 116 -5.02 -14.11 -5.85
N ASP A 117 -5.21 -13.16 -6.75
CA ASP A 117 -6.50 -12.52 -6.96
C ASP A 117 -7.41 -13.46 -7.78
N LEU A 118 -8.43 -13.97 -7.11
CA LEU A 118 -9.42 -14.87 -7.67
C LEU A 118 -10.33 -14.18 -8.70
N LYS A 119 -10.42 -12.85 -8.71
CA LYS A 119 -11.16 -12.14 -9.76
C LYS A 119 -10.42 -12.18 -11.09
N ASP A 120 -9.09 -12.12 -11.05
CA ASP A 120 -8.27 -12.09 -12.25
C ASP A 120 -8.03 -13.49 -12.84
N THR A 121 -8.09 -14.56 -12.03
CA THR A 121 -8.08 -15.94 -12.55
C THR A 121 -9.17 -16.19 -13.59
N TYR A 122 -10.35 -15.56 -13.44
CA TYR A 122 -11.44 -15.71 -14.41
C TYR A 122 -11.23 -14.93 -15.71
N ARG A 123 -10.31 -13.95 -15.73
CA ARG A 123 -10.07 -13.09 -16.91
C ARG A 123 -8.86 -13.53 -17.73
N THR A 124 -7.81 -14.05 -17.10
CA THR A 124 -6.51 -14.29 -17.75
C THR A 124 -6.10 -15.76 -17.82
N ASN A 125 -6.91 -16.70 -17.31
CA ASN A 125 -6.60 -18.16 -17.20
C ASN A 125 -5.29 -18.49 -16.47
N ARG A 126 -4.61 -17.50 -15.90
CA ARG A 126 -3.42 -17.61 -15.06
C ARG A 126 -3.50 -16.48 -14.04
N GLY A 127 -4.16 -16.71 -12.91
CA GLY A 127 -4.15 -15.74 -11.82
C GLY A 127 -2.70 -15.38 -11.52
N LYS A 128 -2.33 -14.10 -11.70
CA LYS A 128 -0.96 -13.69 -11.37
C LYS A 128 -0.72 -13.92 -9.88
N PHE A 129 0.29 -14.72 -9.58
CA PHE A 129 0.79 -14.86 -8.23
C PHE A 129 1.58 -13.60 -7.90
N LEU A 130 1.30 -12.98 -6.76
CA LEU A 130 2.21 -12.01 -6.17
C LEU A 130 2.96 -12.73 -5.06
N ASP A 131 4.28 -12.80 -5.22
CA ASP A 131 5.16 -13.32 -4.19
C ASP A 131 5.25 -12.34 -3.04
N GLY A 132 5.28 -12.88 -1.83
CA GLY A 132 5.51 -12.14 -0.61
C GLY A 132 6.44 -12.88 0.33
N MET A 133 6.97 -12.11 1.29
CA MET A 133 7.90 -12.60 2.30
C MET A 133 7.41 -12.20 3.69
N PRO A 134 7.71 -13.01 4.71
CA PRO A 134 7.48 -12.62 6.09
C PRO A 134 8.37 -11.43 6.48
N ASN A 135 7.87 -10.62 7.40
CA ASN A 135 8.58 -9.57 8.11
C ASN A 135 8.10 -9.58 9.57
N ASP A 136 8.77 -8.84 10.47
CA ASP A 136 8.59 -8.92 11.93
C ASP A 136 7.12 -8.89 12.42
N SER A 137 6.25 -8.16 11.72
CA SER A 137 4.85 -7.97 12.12
C SER A 137 3.81 -8.22 11.02
N CYS A 138 4.23 -8.48 9.78
CA CYS A 138 3.34 -8.64 8.63
C CYS A 138 4.03 -9.39 7.48
N TRP A 139 3.32 -9.65 6.38
CA TRP A 139 3.91 -10.04 5.11
C TRP A 139 4.08 -8.83 4.19
N LEU A 140 5.15 -8.84 3.41
CA LEU A 140 5.42 -7.87 2.35
C LEU A 140 5.24 -8.53 1.00
N PHE A 141 4.29 -8.05 0.20
CA PHE A 141 4.02 -8.51 -1.16
C PHE A 141 4.76 -7.66 -2.18
N LYS A 142 5.47 -8.32 -3.10
CA LYS A 142 6.19 -7.67 -4.20
C LYS A 142 5.20 -7.24 -5.28
N VAL A 143 4.85 -5.96 -5.27
CA VAL A 143 3.85 -5.38 -6.19
C VAL A 143 4.49 -4.66 -7.38
N ILE A 144 5.77 -4.27 -7.27
CA ILE A 144 6.58 -3.80 -8.40
C ILE A 144 7.84 -4.65 -8.45
N SER A 145 8.15 -5.19 -9.64
CA SER A 145 9.36 -5.99 -9.88
C SER A 145 10.28 -5.30 -10.89
N GLY A 146 11.58 -5.41 -10.68
CA GLY A 146 12.61 -4.85 -11.56
C GLY A 146 13.93 -4.65 -10.81
N THR A 147 14.75 -3.71 -11.28
CA THR A 147 16.01 -3.36 -10.60
C THR A 147 15.77 -2.84 -9.18
N ILE A 148 14.65 -2.15 -8.97
CA ILE A 148 14.09 -1.86 -7.66
C ILE A 148 12.79 -2.63 -7.54
N ASN A 149 12.71 -3.52 -6.56
CA ASN A 149 11.47 -4.16 -6.14
C ASN A 149 10.74 -3.24 -5.16
N GLY A 150 9.42 -3.12 -5.32
CA GLY A 150 8.54 -2.36 -4.42
C GLY A 150 7.56 -3.28 -3.72
N TYR A 151 7.39 -3.07 -2.41
CA TYR A 151 6.61 -3.94 -1.54
C TYR A 151 5.43 -3.22 -0.87
N SER A 152 4.33 -3.93 -0.68
CA SER A 152 3.11 -3.49 -0.01
C SER A 152 2.70 -4.50 1.07
N TYR A 153 1.96 -4.06 2.09
CA TYR A 153 1.32 -4.98 3.05
C TYR A 153 0.12 -5.73 2.46
N TYR A 154 -0.40 -5.24 1.34
CA TYR A 154 -1.60 -5.77 0.71
C TYR A 154 -1.25 -6.43 -0.62
N CYS A 155 -1.96 -7.52 -0.90
CA CYS A 155 -1.95 -8.22 -2.18
C CYS A 155 -2.66 -7.45 -3.32
N ASP A 156 -3.10 -6.22 -3.08
CA ASP A 156 -3.87 -5.47 -4.08
C ASP A 156 -3.00 -5.05 -5.26
N ARG A 157 -3.54 -5.26 -6.46
CA ARG A 157 -2.90 -4.93 -7.73
C ARG A 157 -3.17 -3.50 -8.15
N ASP A 158 -2.28 -3.00 -9.00
CA ASP A 158 -2.19 -1.68 -9.66
C ASP A 158 -3.49 -1.15 -10.30
N ASP A 159 -4.56 -1.94 -10.37
CA ASP A 159 -5.69 -1.72 -11.28
C ASP A 159 -6.66 -0.62 -10.83
N ILE A 160 -6.68 -0.28 -9.52
CA ILE A 160 -7.66 0.67 -8.96
C ILE A 160 -6.99 1.81 -8.18
N PHE A 161 -5.86 1.55 -7.51
CA PHE A 161 -5.10 2.56 -6.80
C PHE A 161 -3.60 2.27 -6.92
N PRO A 162 -2.75 3.31 -6.96
CA PRO A 162 -1.32 3.10 -6.88
C PRO A 162 -1.00 2.29 -5.61
N PRO A 163 -0.13 1.27 -5.70
CA PRO A 163 0.17 0.43 -4.56
C PRO A 163 0.67 1.30 -3.41
N SER A 164 0.14 1.06 -2.22
CA SER A 164 0.63 1.68 -0.99
C SER A 164 1.96 1.02 -0.62
N LEU A 165 3.02 1.44 -1.31
CA LEU A 165 4.36 0.91 -1.10
C LEU A 165 4.85 1.31 0.29
N VAL A 166 5.44 0.35 0.99
CA VAL A 166 5.97 0.52 2.35
C VAL A 166 7.45 0.18 2.46
N ALA A 167 7.97 -0.61 1.51
CA ALA A 167 9.37 -0.99 1.47
C ALA A 167 9.87 -1.13 0.03
N ILE A 168 11.19 -1.03 -0.12
CA ILE A 168 11.90 -1.19 -1.40
C ILE A 168 13.13 -2.07 -1.21
N GLN A 169 13.60 -2.64 -2.31
CA GLN A 169 14.82 -3.44 -2.37
C GLN A 169 15.48 -3.20 -3.72
N LYS A 170 16.79 -2.95 -3.73
CA LYS A 170 17.57 -2.87 -4.96
C LYS A 170 18.11 -4.25 -5.28
N PHE A 171 17.85 -4.79 -6.47
CA PHE A 171 18.20 -6.17 -6.84
C PHE A 171 17.75 -7.17 -5.75
N ASP A 172 18.70 -7.96 -5.24
CA ASP A 172 18.52 -8.93 -4.15
C ASP A 172 19.15 -8.44 -2.83
N ASP A 173 19.37 -7.14 -2.66
CA ASP A 173 19.89 -6.55 -1.41
C ASP A 173 18.86 -6.65 -0.27
N LYS A 174 19.19 -6.05 0.88
CA LYS A 174 18.28 -5.94 2.02
C LYS A 174 17.03 -5.11 1.65
N VAL A 175 15.86 -5.59 2.08
CA VAL A 175 14.62 -4.82 2.04
C VAL A 175 14.68 -3.70 3.08
N VAL A 176 14.43 -2.46 2.65
CA VAL A 176 14.47 -1.26 3.50
C VAL A 176 13.14 -0.51 3.44
N PRO A 177 12.76 0.25 4.49
CA PRO A 177 11.58 1.10 4.46
C PRO A 177 11.62 2.09 3.30
N LEU A 178 10.48 2.28 2.63
CA LEU A 178 10.35 3.27 1.57
C LEU A 178 10.32 4.66 2.18
N THR A 179 11.41 5.41 1.98
CA THR A 179 11.53 6.82 2.36
C THR A 179 12.11 7.60 1.20
N THR A 180 11.91 8.93 1.20
CA THR A 180 12.55 9.84 0.23
C THR A 180 14.07 9.63 0.22
N ALA A 181 14.71 9.57 1.38
CA ALA A 181 16.15 9.40 1.50
C ALA A 181 16.63 8.06 0.92
N ALA A 182 15.98 6.95 1.29
CA ALA A 182 16.34 5.63 0.79
C ALA A 182 16.16 5.51 -0.74
N LEU A 183 15.08 6.07 -1.28
CA LEU A 183 14.85 6.03 -2.72
C LEU A 183 15.83 6.95 -3.48
N THR A 184 16.10 8.15 -2.97
CA THR A 184 17.10 9.06 -3.55
C THR A 184 18.49 8.42 -3.57
N ASP A 185 18.91 7.77 -2.49
CA ASP A 185 20.20 7.05 -2.40
C ASP A 185 20.33 5.96 -3.48
N ILE A 186 19.26 5.20 -3.72
CA ILE A 186 19.24 4.18 -4.77
C ILE A 186 19.28 4.79 -6.18
N THR A 187 18.52 5.86 -6.41
CA THR A 187 18.30 6.44 -7.75
C THR A 187 19.36 7.46 -8.20
N GLY A 188 20.13 8.04 -7.27
CA GLY A 188 21.08 9.11 -7.57
C GLY A 188 20.42 10.44 -7.96
N GLU A 189 21.13 11.28 -8.71
CA GLU A 189 20.74 12.67 -9.00
C GLU A 189 19.90 12.87 -10.29
N ASP A 190 19.23 11.83 -10.80
CA ASP A 190 18.37 11.95 -12.00
C ASP A 190 17.21 12.95 -11.73
N ALA A 191 17.23 14.09 -12.42
CA ALA A 191 16.30 15.19 -12.19
C ALA A 191 14.82 14.81 -12.38
N GLU A 192 14.51 13.88 -13.29
CA GLU A 192 13.14 13.43 -13.54
C GLU A 192 12.64 12.53 -12.40
N LEU A 193 13.51 11.65 -11.91
CA LEU A 193 13.23 10.80 -10.74
C LEU A 193 13.09 11.64 -9.48
N GLN A 194 14.00 12.58 -9.22
CA GLN A 194 13.94 13.46 -8.06
C GLN A 194 12.64 14.29 -8.05
N LYS A 195 12.19 14.78 -9.21
CA LYS A 195 10.91 15.48 -9.34
C LYS A 195 9.72 14.60 -8.92
N LYS A 196 9.74 13.29 -9.21
CA LYS A 196 8.68 12.36 -8.78
C LYS A 196 8.79 12.04 -7.29
N ILE A 197 10.00 11.81 -6.78
CA ILE A 197 10.29 11.52 -5.37
C ILE A 197 9.84 12.67 -4.46
N ILE A 198 10.19 13.91 -4.80
CA ILE A 198 9.80 15.12 -4.04
C ILE A 198 8.28 15.30 -4.00
N LYS A 199 7.58 14.89 -5.06
CA LYS A 199 6.11 14.92 -5.14
C LYS A 199 5.42 13.74 -4.42
N GLY A 200 6.18 12.84 -3.80
CA GLY A 200 5.64 11.62 -3.17
C GLY A 200 5.14 10.57 -4.16
N LEU A 201 5.49 10.69 -5.45
CA LEU A 201 5.09 9.76 -6.51
C LEU A 201 6.06 8.58 -6.59
N PHE A 202 6.24 7.86 -5.47
CA PHE A 202 7.23 6.79 -5.36
C PHE A 202 6.98 5.62 -6.34
N PRO A 203 5.75 5.12 -6.55
CA PRO A 203 5.52 4.06 -7.53
C PRO A 203 5.96 4.46 -8.94
N ASP A 204 5.69 5.70 -9.35
CA ASP A 204 6.08 6.22 -10.66
C ASP A 204 7.59 6.38 -10.78
N ALA A 205 8.26 6.84 -9.72
CA ALA A 205 9.71 6.97 -9.69
C ALA A 205 10.38 5.59 -9.84
N ILE A 206 9.91 4.59 -9.10
CA ILE A 206 10.43 3.22 -9.18
C ILE A 206 10.19 2.63 -10.57
N LYS A 207 8.97 2.75 -11.12
CA LYS A 207 8.64 2.28 -12.48
C LYS A 207 9.52 2.95 -13.53
N LEU A 208 9.77 4.26 -13.41
CA LEU A 208 10.66 5.00 -14.31
C LEU A 208 12.11 4.52 -14.20
N TYR A 209 12.64 4.34 -12.98
CA TYR A 209 14.00 3.85 -12.77
C TYR A 209 14.19 2.45 -13.36
N ASN A 210 13.25 1.53 -13.09
CA ASN A 210 13.27 0.16 -13.63
C ASN A 210 13.21 0.15 -15.16
N LYS A 211 12.46 1.08 -15.77
CA LYS A 211 12.41 1.23 -17.23
C LYS A 211 13.75 1.73 -17.81
N LYS A 212 14.40 2.69 -17.14
CA LYS A 212 15.71 3.23 -17.55
C LYS A 212 16.86 2.23 -17.31
N ASN A 213 16.72 1.39 -16.29
CA ASN A 213 17.73 0.42 -15.86
C ASN A 213 17.11 -0.98 -15.82
N PRO A 214 16.80 -1.60 -16.97
CA PRO A 214 16.23 -2.94 -16.98
C PRO A 214 17.22 -3.94 -16.37
N LEU A 215 16.70 -4.91 -15.60
CA LEU A 215 17.50 -6.07 -15.18
C LEU A 215 18.00 -6.75 -16.45
N LYS A 216 19.32 -6.77 -16.64
CA LYS A 216 19.92 -7.66 -17.63
C LYS A 216 19.72 -9.07 -17.08
N GLU A 217 18.82 -9.84 -17.68
CA GLU A 217 18.75 -11.28 -17.41
C GLU A 217 20.18 -11.80 -17.54
N LYS A 218 20.74 -12.33 -16.45
CA LYS A 218 21.90 -13.22 -16.59
C LYS A 218 21.39 -14.32 -17.50
N ALA A 219 21.84 -14.35 -18.74
CA ALA A 219 21.62 -15.48 -19.62
C ALA A 219 22.12 -16.70 -18.84
N SER A 220 21.18 -17.50 -18.34
CA SER A 220 21.47 -18.70 -17.58
C SER A 220 22.34 -19.59 -18.47
N GLN A 221 23.64 -19.64 -18.16
CA GLN A 221 24.57 -20.67 -18.62
C GLN A 221 24.47 -21.85 -17.66
#